data_AF-A0A150F478-F1
#
_entry.id   AF-A0A150F478-F1
#
_cell.length_a   1.000
_cell.length_b   1.000
_cell.length_c   1.000
_cell.angle_alpha   90.00
_cell.angle_beta   90.00
_cell.angle_gamma   90.00
#
_symmetry.space_group_name_H-M   'P 1'
#
loop_
_entity.id
_entity.type
_entity.pdbx_description
1 polymer ?
#
loop_
_entity_poly.entity_id
_entity_poly.type
_entity_poly.pdbx_seq_one_letter_code
_entity_poly.pdbx_strand_id
1 'polypeptide(L)'
;MAGKNNQTVQGVSPKVKLFDVKVQKVNHFLAIADFYIQLKNASGVKMFHVEPNYTEYVRPDACTIWRKTAWFIEVQCSHYTQKTMSEKISRYQTYFNSGEWKSLQFQKENSPFPFVWIIGEHHYKIKTDGIRVFQSKSVEDFLMRYVEKKQKELA
;
A
#
# COMPACT_ATOMS: atom_id res chain seq x y z
N MET A 1 -24.35 -26.19 67.36
CA MET A 1 -24.74 -25.09 66.45
C MET A 1 -23.71 -25.00 65.35
N ALA A 2 -24.14 -25.19 64.10
CA ALA A 2 -23.30 -25.26 62.93
C ALA A 2 -22.96 -23.86 62.40
N GLY A 3 -21.69 -23.63 62.03
CA GLY A 3 -21.26 -22.44 61.30
C GLY A 3 -20.24 -22.86 60.24
N LYS A 4 -20.70 -23.09 59.01
CA LYS A 4 -19.84 -23.37 57.85
C LYS A 4 -19.27 -22.05 57.34
N ASN A 5 -17.95 -21.87 57.43
CA ASN A 5 -17.25 -20.78 56.74
C ASN A 5 -17.03 -21.18 55.27
N ASN A 6 -17.86 -20.64 54.39
CA ASN A 6 -17.65 -20.68 52.94
C ASN A 6 -16.94 -19.39 52.54
N GLN A 7 -15.62 -19.41 52.40
CA GLN A 7 -14.88 -18.35 51.71
C GLN A 7 -14.84 -18.68 50.22
N THR A 8 -15.72 -18.01 49.47
CA THR A 8 -15.72 -18.02 48.02
C THR A 8 -14.47 -17.30 47.53
N VAL A 9 -13.48 -18.04 47.02
CA VAL A 9 -12.38 -17.49 46.24
C VAL A 9 -12.95 -16.89 44.95
N GLN A 10 -13.08 -15.57 44.91
CA GLN A 10 -13.34 -14.86 43.66
C GLN A 10 -12.07 -14.95 42.79
N GLY A 11 -12.09 -15.86 41.82
CA GLY A 11 -11.14 -15.85 40.73
C GLY A 11 -11.31 -14.56 39.93
N VAL A 12 -10.40 -13.60 40.14
CA VAL A 12 -10.29 -12.46 39.25
C VAL A 12 -9.65 -12.97 37.96
N SER A 13 -10.48 -13.37 37.00
CA SER A 13 -10.02 -13.62 35.65
C SER A 13 -9.30 -12.35 35.15
N PRO A 14 -8.04 -12.44 34.70
CA PRO A 14 -7.36 -11.27 34.17
C PRO A 14 -8.17 -10.77 32.97
N LYS A 15 -8.61 -9.51 33.03
CA LYS A 15 -9.17 -8.82 31.86
C LYS A 15 -8.08 -8.85 30.79
N VAL A 16 -8.24 -9.73 29.81
CA VAL A 16 -7.45 -9.70 28.58
C VAL A 16 -7.66 -8.30 28.00
N LYS A 17 -6.61 -7.49 27.96
CA LYS A 17 -6.63 -6.25 27.19
C LYS A 17 -6.79 -6.67 25.73
N LEU A 18 -8.02 -6.67 25.22
CA LEU A 18 -8.24 -6.61 23.79
C LEU A 18 -7.42 -5.42 23.30
N PHE A 19 -6.49 -5.65 22.39
CA PHE A 19 -5.71 -4.59 21.77
C PHE A 19 -6.68 -3.51 21.27
N ASP A 20 -6.40 -2.25 21.57
CA ASP A 20 -7.17 -1.11 21.06
C ASP A 20 -6.82 -0.92 19.58
N VAL A 21 -7.29 -1.87 18.76
CA VAL A 21 -6.98 -1.94 17.34
C VAL A 21 -7.83 -0.88 16.66
N LYS A 22 -7.17 0.18 16.18
CA LYS A 22 -7.82 1.21 15.37
C LYS A 22 -8.42 0.57 14.11
N VAL A 23 -9.75 0.55 14.01
CA VAL A 23 -10.52 -0.01 12.88
C VAL A 23 -9.99 0.48 11.52
N GLN A 24 -9.60 1.75 11.45
CA GLN A 24 -8.98 2.33 10.24
C GLN A 24 -7.73 1.57 9.79
N LYS A 25 -6.87 1.17 10.73
CA LYS A 25 -5.65 0.40 10.43
C LYS A 25 -6.00 -0.98 9.92
N VAL A 26 -6.98 -1.67 10.52
CA VAL A 26 -7.45 -2.98 10.05
C VAL A 26 -8.01 -2.88 8.64
N ASN A 27 -8.89 -1.90 8.40
CA ASN A 27 -9.48 -1.69 7.08
C ASN A 27 -8.40 -1.40 6.02
N HIS A 28 -7.35 -0.66 6.39
CA HIS A 28 -6.22 -0.40 5.51
C HIS A 28 -5.47 -1.68 5.12
N PHE A 29 -5.12 -2.53 6.10
CA PHE A 29 -4.48 -3.82 5.80
C PHE A 29 -5.38 -4.76 5.00
N LEU A 30 -6.68 -4.77 5.27
CA LEU A 30 -7.65 -5.53 4.47
C LEU A 30 -7.70 -5.02 3.02
N ALA A 31 -7.64 -3.70 2.80
CA ALA A 31 -7.61 -3.13 1.46
C ALA A 31 -6.30 -3.45 0.73
N ILE A 32 -5.15 -3.48 1.41
CA ILE A 32 -3.87 -3.94 0.83
C ILE A 32 -3.95 -5.43 0.46
N ALA A 33 -4.55 -6.26 1.33
CA ALA A 33 -4.72 -7.68 1.06
C ALA A 33 -5.63 -7.93 -0.15
N ASP A 34 -6.74 -7.19 -0.25
CA ASP A 34 -7.65 -7.24 -1.38
C ASP A 34 -6.96 -6.79 -2.68
N PHE A 35 -6.18 -5.69 -2.64
CA PHE A 35 -5.35 -5.26 -3.76
C PHE A 35 -4.39 -6.37 -4.21
N TYR A 36 -3.71 -7.02 -3.27
CA TYR A 36 -2.81 -8.14 -3.57
C TYR A 36 -3.55 -9.30 -4.26
N ILE A 37 -4.72 -9.70 -3.76
CA ILE A 37 -5.53 -10.78 -4.33
C ILE A 37 -5.93 -10.45 -5.77
N GLN A 38 -6.48 -9.25 -6.00
CA GLN A 38 -6.85 -8.79 -7.34
C GLN A 38 -5.64 -8.78 -8.30
N LEU A 39 -4.50 -8.25 -7.84
CA LEU A 39 -3.29 -8.19 -8.65
C LEU A 39 -2.71 -9.60 -8.93
N LYS A 40 -2.83 -10.52 -7.98
CA LYS A 40 -2.40 -11.92 -8.13
C LYS A 40 -3.26 -12.65 -9.16
N ASN A 41 -4.58 -12.41 -9.17
CA ASN A 41 -5.49 -12.94 -10.18
C ASN A 41 -5.15 -12.45 -11.59
N ALA A 42 -4.70 -11.20 -11.74
CA ALA A 42 -4.21 -10.64 -13.00
C ALA A 42 -2.86 -11.22 -13.49
N SER A 43 -2.28 -12.15 -12.71
CA SER A 43 -1.00 -12.84 -12.93
C SER A 43 0.23 -11.90 -13.01
N GLY A 44 1.42 -12.47 -12.81
CA GLY A 44 2.69 -11.77 -13.00
C GLY A 44 3.23 -11.00 -11.78
N VAL A 45 2.63 -11.19 -10.59
CA VAL A 45 3.22 -10.74 -9.31
C VAL A 45 4.38 -11.67 -8.94
N LYS A 46 5.60 -11.12 -8.88
CA LYS A 46 6.83 -11.83 -8.50
C LYS A 46 7.19 -11.62 -7.03
N MET A 47 6.90 -10.45 -6.48
CA MET A 47 7.24 -10.03 -5.13
C MET A 47 6.16 -9.08 -4.64
N PHE A 48 5.78 -9.14 -3.37
CA PHE A 48 4.87 -8.20 -2.74
C PHE A 48 5.26 -7.99 -1.27
N HIS A 49 5.73 -6.79 -0.93
CA HIS A 49 6.10 -6.40 0.43
C HIS A 49 5.08 -5.38 0.95
N VAL A 50 4.52 -5.63 2.12
CA VAL A 50 3.56 -4.73 2.78
C VAL A 50 4.32 -3.76 3.68
N GLU A 51 3.97 -2.48 3.59
CA GLU A 51 4.58 -1.37 4.34
C GLU A 51 6.13 -1.41 4.41
N PRO A 52 6.85 -1.61 3.29
CA PRO A 52 8.30 -1.60 3.33
C PRO A 52 8.82 -0.21 3.70
N ASN A 53 9.93 -0.18 4.41
CA ASN A 53 10.59 1.05 4.84
C ASN A 53 11.86 1.25 4.02
N TYR A 54 11.87 2.22 3.12
CA TYR A 54 13.03 2.52 2.26
C TYR A 54 13.85 3.70 2.79
N THR A 55 13.18 4.73 3.26
CA THR A 55 13.78 5.86 3.96
C THR A 55 12.88 6.25 5.13
N GLU A 56 13.35 7.15 6.00
CA GLU A 56 12.51 7.70 7.07
C GLU A 56 11.21 8.37 6.55
N TYR A 57 11.20 8.81 5.29
CA TYR A 57 10.10 9.56 4.68
C TYR A 57 9.37 8.83 3.52
N VAL A 58 9.96 7.79 2.91
CA VAL A 58 9.31 6.97 1.87
C VAL A 58 8.94 5.60 2.42
N ARG A 59 7.63 5.43 2.62
CA ARG A 59 6.98 4.19 3.06
C ARG A 59 5.69 4.00 2.25
N PRO A 60 5.75 3.30 1.11
CA PRO A 60 4.53 2.94 0.39
C PRO A 60 3.71 1.94 1.22
N ASP A 61 2.41 1.87 0.96
CA ASP A 61 1.53 0.86 1.57
C ASP A 61 1.93 -0.55 1.13
N ALA A 62 2.40 -0.70 -0.12
CA ALA A 62 3.06 -1.90 -0.59
C ALA A 62 4.10 -1.61 -1.67
N CYS A 63 5.07 -2.52 -1.81
CA CYS A 63 5.97 -2.56 -2.96
C CYS A 63 5.86 -3.90 -3.67
N THR A 64 5.69 -3.88 -4.99
CA THR A 64 5.52 -5.10 -5.78
C THR A 64 6.36 -5.09 -7.04
N ILE A 65 6.80 -6.28 -7.47
CA ILE A 65 7.23 -6.49 -8.85
C ILE A 65 6.08 -7.15 -9.58
N TRP A 66 5.46 -6.42 -10.50
CA TRP A 66 4.35 -6.89 -11.31
C TRP A 66 4.67 -6.71 -12.80
N ARG A 67 4.56 -7.81 -13.55
CA ARG A 67 4.86 -7.86 -15.00
C ARG A 67 6.24 -7.27 -15.34
N LYS A 68 7.27 -7.67 -14.58
CA LYS A 68 8.68 -7.25 -14.69
C LYS A 68 8.97 -5.78 -14.34
N THR A 69 7.98 -5.06 -13.82
CA THR A 69 8.11 -3.66 -13.41
C THR A 69 7.97 -3.54 -11.89
N ALA A 70 8.77 -2.68 -11.27
CA ALA A 70 8.64 -2.35 -9.85
C ALA A 70 7.59 -1.26 -9.63
N TRP A 71 6.81 -1.39 -8.57
CA TRP A 71 5.73 -0.48 -8.21
C TRP A 71 5.73 -0.15 -6.72
N PHE A 72 5.54 1.12 -6.40
CA PHE A 72 5.13 1.60 -5.09
C PHE A 72 3.62 1.82 -5.12
N ILE A 73 2.92 1.19 -4.19
CA ILE A 73 1.46 1.17 -4.11
C ILE A 73 1.01 2.02 -2.94
N GLU A 74 -0.01 2.82 -3.18
CA GLU A 74 -0.64 3.73 -2.21
C GLU A 74 -2.16 3.46 -2.21
N VAL A 75 -2.64 2.69 -1.25
CA VAL A 75 -4.05 2.30 -1.12
C VAL A 75 -4.79 3.34 -0.27
N GLN A 76 -5.71 4.09 -0.88
CA GLN A 76 -6.44 5.15 -0.19
C GLN A 76 -7.84 4.68 0.23
N CYS A 77 -8.00 4.37 1.51
CA CYS A 77 -9.30 4.03 2.09
C CYS A 77 -10.15 5.26 2.46
N SER A 78 -9.60 6.47 2.33
CA SER A 78 -10.23 7.72 2.75
C SER A 78 -9.86 8.87 1.83
N HIS A 79 -10.67 9.93 1.82
CA HIS A 79 -10.41 11.14 1.05
C HIS A 79 -9.25 11.95 1.64
N TYR A 80 -8.13 12.01 0.93
CA TYR A 80 -7.04 12.93 1.26
C TYR A 80 -7.26 14.29 0.58
N THR A 81 -6.79 15.36 1.21
CA THR A 81 -6.74 16.67 0.55
C THR A 81 -5.68 16.69 -0.55
N GLN A 82 -5.82 17.60 -1.52
CA GLN A 82 -4.80 17.81 -2.55
C GLN A 82 -3.43 18.15 -1.94
N LYS A 83 -3.39 18.90 -0.83
CA LYS A 83 -2.15 19.23 -0.11
C LYS A 83 -1.46 17.99 0.43
N THR A 84 -2.20 17.15 1.16
CA THR A 84 -1.69 15.89 1.74
C THR A 84 -1.17 14.95 0.65
N MET A 85 -1.87 14.85 -0.48
CA MET A 85 -1.40 14.03 -1.60
C MET A 85 -0.13 14.61 -2.24
N SER A 86 -0.07 15.93 -2.44
CA SER A 86 1.14 16.59 -2.97
C SER A 86 2.36 16.38 -2.06
N GLU A 87 2.18 16.42 -0.74
CA GLU A 87 3.24 16.14 0.25
C GLU A 87 3.67 14.66 0.24
N LYS A 88 2.75 13.74 -0.04
CA LYS A 88 3.09 12.32 -0.25
C LYS A 88 3.93 12.15 -1.52
N ILE A 89 3.52 12.77 -2.62
CA ILE A 89 4.26 12.72 -3.89
C ILE A 89 5.62 13.41 -3.80
N SER A 90 5.75 14.52 -3.08
CA SER A 90 7.03 15.21 -2.93
C SER A 90 8.09 14.34 -2.25
N ARG A 91 7.69 13.46 -1.32
CA ARG A 91 8.60 12.49 -0.69
C ARG A 91 9.16 11.48 -1.70
N TYR A 92 8.32 11.01 -2.63
CA TYR A 92 8.80 10.20 -3.75
C TYR A 92 9.73 10.97 -4.68
N GLN A 93 9.45 12.25 -4.95
CA GLN A 93 10.32 13.12 -5.76
C GLN A 93 11.69 13.31 -5.11
N THR A 94 11.73 13.60 -3.81
CA THR A 94 12.98 13.70 -3.05
C THR A 94 13.77 12.39 -3.12
N TYR A 95 13.09 11.25 -2.92
CA TYR A 95 13.75 9.95 -3.01
C TYR A 95 14.27 9.66 -4.42
N PHE A 96 13.51 9.96 -5.46
CA PHE A 96 13.96 9.83 -6.84
C PHE A 96 15.22 10.66 -7.12
N ASN A 97 15.22 11.93 -6.70
CA ASN A 97 16.32 12.86 -6.89
C ASN A 97 17.59 12.44 -6.12
N SER A 98 17.44 11.81 -4.95
CA SER A 98 18.57 11.30 -4.16
C SER A 98 19.37 10.20 -4.88
N GLY A 99 18.72 9.44 -5.77
CA GLY A 99 19.32 8.26 -6.40
C GLY A 99 19.46 7.04 -5.49
N GLU A 100 19.16 7.13 -4.19
CA GLU A 100 19.28 6.04 -3.21
C GLU A 100 18.47 4.80 -3.63
N TRP A 101 17.33 5.02 -4.27
CA TRP A 101 16.47 3.97 -4.83
C TRP A 101 17.17 3.01 -5.77
N LYS A 102 18.28 3.41 -6.40
CA LYS A 102 19.05 2.54 -7.30
C LYS A 102 19.73 1.39 -6.57
N SER A 103 19.92 1.51 -5.25
CA SER A 103 20.55 0.49 -4.40
C SER A 103 19.57 -0.57 -3.87
N LEU A 104 18.27 -0.45 -4.17
CA LEU A 104 17.26 -1.40 -3.72
C LEU A 104 17.57 -2.81 -4.23
N GLN A 105 17.44 -3.82 -3.38
CA GLN A 105 17.82 -5.21 -3.69
C GLN A 105 17.13 -5.79 -4.93
N PHE A 106 15.95 -5.27 -5.28
CA PHE A 106 15.20 -5.70 -6.46
C PHE A 106 15.46 -4.87 -7.72
N GLN A 107 16.24 -3.79 -7.62
CA GLN A 107 16.63 -2.99 -8.77
C GLN A 107 17.74 -3.69 -9.55
N LYS A 108 17.53 -3.85 -10.84
CA LYS A 108 18.61 -4.27 -11.74
C LYS A 108 19.32 -3.03 -12.26
N GLU A 109 20.55 -3.23 -12.73
CA GLU A 109 21.28 -2.20 -13.45
C GLU A 109 20.40 -1.59 -14.56
N ASN A 110 20.36 -0.26 -14.64
CA ASN A 110 19.54 0.54 -15.57
C ASN A 110 18.00 0.38 -15.45
N SER A 111 17.49 -0.25 -14.40
CA SER A 111 16.05 -0.27 -14.16
C SER A 111 15.56 1.13 -13.77
N PRO A 112 14.37 1.56 -14.26
CA PRO A 112 13.83 2.87 -13.91
C PRO A 112 13.38 2.92 -12.45
N PHE A 113 13.09 4.13 -11.98
CA PHE A 113 12.42 4.32 -10.70
C PHE A 113 11.08 3.56 -10.68
N PRO A 114 10.70 2.92 -9.56
CA PRO A 114 9.42 2.22 -9.44
C PRO A 114 8.25 3.16 -9.75
N PHE A 115 7.23 2.66 -10.47
CA PHE A 115 6.05 3.48 -10.71
C PHE A 115 5.26 3.65 -9.44
N VAL A 116 4.70 4.83 -9.22
CA VAL A 116 3.79 5.06 -8.08
C VAL A 116 2.38 4.80 -8.57
N TRP A 117 1.65 3.90 -7.92
CA TRP A 117 0.25 3.63 -8.21
C TRP A 117 -0.60 3.95 -7.00
N ILE A 118 -1.37 5.02 -7.12
CA ILE A 118 -2.39 5.41 -6.15
C ILE A 118 -3.69 4.73 -6.55
N ILE A 119 -4.25 3.93 -5.65
CA ILE A 119 -5.54 3.29 -5.84
C ILE A 119 -6.54 3.85 -4.82
N GLY A 120 -7.69 4.30 -5.30
CA GLY A 120 -8.74 4.87 -4.47
C GLY A 120 -9.75 5.68 -5.28
N GLU A 121 -10.85 6.06 -4.64
CA GLU A 121 -11.99 6.68 -5.35
C GLU A 121 -11.66 8.05 -5.97
N HIS A 122 -10.71 8.78 -5.40
CA HIS A 122 -10.41 10.15 -5.77
C HIS A 122 -9.22 10.27 -6.71
N HIS A 123 -9.36 11.13 -7.71
CA HIS A 123 -8.29 11.49 -8.62
C HIS A 123 -7.67 12.83 -8.22
N TYR A 124 -6.34 12.86 -8.11
CA TYR A 124 -5.55 14.02 -7.71
C TYR A 124 -4.84 14.67 -8.90
N LYS A 125 -4.65 15.99 -8.84
CA LYS A 125 -3.77 16.69 -9.79
C LYS A 125 -2.34 16.49 -9.33
N ILE A 126 -1.60 15.60 -10.00
CA ILE A 126 -0.23 15.24 -9.62
C ILE A 126 0.74 15.85 -10.62
N LYS A 127 1.79 16.51 -10.10
CA LYS A 127 2.92 17.01 -10.88
C LYS A 127 4.18 16.35 -10.35
N THR A 128 4.93 15.70 -11.23
CA THR A 128 6.20 15.04 -10.95
C THR A 128 7.18 15.32 -12.08
N ASP A 129 8.47 15.22 -11.77
CA ASP A 129 9.54 15.29 -12.76
C ASP A 129 10.27 13.93 -12.81
N GLY A 130 10.21 13.25 -13.95
CA GLY A 130 10.81 11.92 -14.15
C GLY A 130 10.09 10.72 -13.51
N ILE A 131 9.21 10.93 -12.53
CA ILE A 131 8.42 9.85 -11.90
C ILE A 131 7.12 9.63 -12.65
N ARG A 132 6.82 8.37 -12.98
CA ARG A 132 5.52 7.96 -13.52
C ARG A 132 4.56 7.61 -12.38
N VAL A 133 3.44 8.33 -12.34
CA VAL A 133 2.35 8.11 -11.37
C VAL A 133 1.09 7.68 -12.08
N PHE A 134 0.47 6.62 -11.59
CA PHE A 134 -0.80 6.08 -12.05
C PHE A 134 -1.85 6.22 -10.96
N GLN A 135 -3.08 6.51 -11.39
CA GLN A 135 -4.24 6.63 -10.51
C GLN A 135 -5.38 5.78 -11.07
N SER A 136 -5.98 4.94 -10.23
CA SER A 136 -7.15 4.14 -10.59
C SER A 136 -8.11 3.98 -9.41
N LYS A 137 -9.38 3.74 -9.72
CA LYS A 137 -10.37 3.45 -8.67
C LYS A 137 -10.24 2.04 -8.12
N SER A 138 -9.89 1.10 -8.98
CA SER A 138 -9.69 -0.31 -8.65
C SER A 138 -8.51 -0.89 -9.46
N VAL A 139 -8.11 -2.13 -9.15
CA VAL A 139 -7.17 -2.88 -10.00
C VAL A 139 -7.81 -3.16 -11.36
N GLU A 140 -9.09 -3.51 -11.37
CA GLU A 140 -9.85 -3.77 -12.60
C GLU A 140 -9.89 -2.56 -13.54
N ASP A 141 -10.21 -1.37 -13.02
CA ASP A 141 -10.20 -0.11 -13.77
C ASP A 141 -8.84 0.19 -14.40
N PHE A 142 -7.75 -0.15 -13.71
CA PHE A 142 -6.41 -0.03 -14.26
C PHE A 142 -6.15 -1.04 -15.38
N LEU A 143 -6.54 -2.31 -15.17
CA LEU A 143 -6.34 -3.38 -16.15
C LEU A 143 -7.10 -3.13 -17.44
N MET A 144 -8.36 -2.68 -17.36
CA MET A 144 -9.16 -2.31 -18.53
C MET A 144 -8.44 -1.26 -19.38
N ARG A 145 -8.01 -0.15 -18.76
CA ARG A 145 -7.27 0.92 -19.45
C ARG A 145 -5.92 0.45 -20.02
N TYR A 146 -5.25 -0.47 -19.33
CA TYR A 146 -4.01 -1.08 -19.82
C TYR A 146 -4.25 -1.91 -21.09
N VAL A 147 -5.31 -2.73 -21.12
CA VAL A 147 -5.67 -3.55 -22.29
C VAL A 147 -6.09 -2.68 -23.47
N GLU A 148 -6.95 -1.69 -23.26
CA GLU A 148 -7.38 -0.75 -24.31
C GLU A 148 -6.20 -0.03 -24.95
N LYS A 149 -5.24 0.43 -24.14
CA LYS A 149 -4.03 1.08 -24.66
C LYS A 149 -3.21 0.12 -25.51
N LYS A 150 -3.05 -1.13 -25.06
CA LYS A 150 -2.29 -2.14 -25.82
C LYS A 150 -2.94 -2.50 -27.14
N GLN A 151 -4.27 -2.58 -27.20
CA GLN A 151 -4.99 -2.82 -28.45
C GLN A 151 -4.82 -1.67 -29.44
N LYS A 152 -4.86 -0.41 -28.97
CA LYS A 152 -4.61 0.77 -29.82
C LYS A 152 -3.16 0.87 -30.32
N GLU A 153 -2.18 0.34 -29.58
CA GLU A 153 -0.78 0.28 -30.02
C GLU A 153 -0.54 -0.80 -31.10
N LEU A 154 -1.47 -1.74 -31.27
CA LEU A 154 -1.36 -2.88 -32.20
C LEU A 154 -2.26 -2.75 -33.45
N ALA A 155 -3.14 -1.75 -33.49
CA ALA A 155 -4.02 -1.42 -34.60
C ALA A 155 -3.42 -0.28 -35.44
#